data_AF-A0AA40L238-F1
#
_entry.id   AF-A0AA40L238-F1
#
_cell.length_a   1.000
_cell.length_b   1.000
_cell.length_c   1.000
_cell.angle_alpha   90.00
_cell.angle_beta   90.00
_cell.angle_gamma   90.00
#
_symmetry.space_group_name_H-M   'P 1'
#
loop_
_entity.id
_entity.type
_entity.pdbx_description
1 polymer ?
#
loop_
_entity_poly.entity_id
_entity_poly.type
_entity_poly.pdbx_seq_one_letter_code
_entity_poly.pdbx_strand_id
1 'polypeptide(L)'
;GTFQLTFPVEAAIAPLARMLVYTTSPSGEVIASSADFQVESCLPNKVRLSFVPKEGLPTSNTRLQLHTSPRSLCALRAVDKSVLLMKPEDELSPSSVYDLLPLKEIQGYSFKEYYLEEDNINPCVSLDNILLNGFVYIPISPDGEGDAYDILKELGLKVFTSSKIHKPEICQHYPGHMMERSYSSSIAALTLLEDLDYEITEHMVAGNPVETVRKYFPETWIWDIVSVNSEGNADLDVTIPDTITEWKANAFCTSADTGFGLSPTVSLRAFQPFFVELT
;
A
#
# COMPACT_ATOMS: atom_id res chain seq x y z
N GLY A 1 25.29 -27.99 -2.37
CA GLY A 1 25.48 -27.40 -1.04
C GLY A 1 24.27 -26.54 -0.72
N THR A 2 23.97 -26.34 0.55
CA THR A 2 22.83 -25.50 0.99
C THR A 2 23.39 -24.29 1.70
N PHE A 3 23.01 -23.10 1.25
CA PHE A 3 23.32 -21.84 1.94
C PHE A 3 22.05 -21.33 2.61
N GLN A 4 22.09 -21.14 3.92
CA GLN A 4 20.97 -20.62 4.70
C GLN A 4 21.28 -19.21 5.16
N LEU A 5 20.38 -18.28 4.86
CA LEU A 5 20.43 -16.88 5.29
C LEU A 5 19.12 -16.59 6.04
N THR A 6 19.21 -15.78 7.09
CA THR A 6 18.05 -15.40 7.91
C THR A 6 17.98 -13.90 8.01
N PHE A 7 16.83 -13.33 7.68
CA PHE A 7 16.59 -11.90 7.68
C PHE A 7 15.37 -11.58 8.56
N PRO A 8 15.45 -10.57 9.45
CA PRO A 8 14.27 -10.09 10.15
C PRO A 8 13.35 -9.34 9.18
N VAL A 9 12.05 -9.64 9.23
CA VAL A 9 11.04 -8.93 8.43
C VAL A 9 10.56 -7.72 9.23
N GLU A 10 10.79 -6.53 8.69
CA GLU A 10 10.46 -5.24 9.31
C GLU A 10 9.49 -4.42 8.44
N ALA A 11 8.83 -3.43 9.04
CA ALA A 11 7.90 -2.56 8.29
C ALA A 11 8.58 -1.76 7.16
N ALA A 12 9.89 -1.53 7.27
CA ALA A 12 10.66 -0.80 6.27
C ALA A 12 10.81 -1.54 4.93
N ILE A 13 10.60 -2.85 4.90
CA ILE A 13 10.70 -3.66 3.67
C ILE A 13 9.33 -4.01 3.07
N ALA A 14 8.24 -3.48 3.62
CA ALA A 14 6.92 -3.60 3.05
C ALA A 14 6.72 -2.60 1.88
N PRO A 15 5.88 -2.92 0.88
CA PRO A 15 5.10 -4.15 0.73
C PRO A 15 5.81 -5.27 -0.05
N LEU A 16 6.98 -4.98 -0.64
CA LEU A 16 7.72 -5.90 -1.49
C LEU A 16 9.20 -5.90 -1.09
N ALA A 17 9.71 -7.06 -0.69
CA ALA A 17 11.13 -7.25 -0.45
C ALA A 17 11.75 -8.00 -1.64
N ARG A 18 12.73 -7.37 -2.29
CA ARG A 18 13.51 -7.99 -3.36
C ARG A 18 14.89 -8.39 -2.88
N MET A 19 15.26 -9.63 -3.11
CA MET A 19 16.54 -10.18 -2.70
C MET A 19 17.37 -10.51 -3.93
N LEU A 20 18.59 -9.97 -3.99
CA LEU A 20 19.61 -10.34 -4.96
C LEU A 20 20.68 -11.20 -4.30
N VAL A 21 21.00 -12.33 -4.90
CA VAL A 21 22.17 -13.13 -4.56
C VAL A 21 23.06 -13.21 -5.79
N TYR A 22 24.34 -12.87 -5.64
CA TYR A 22 25.30 -12.98 -6.73
C TYR A 22 26.65 -13.51 -6.22
N THR A 23 27.42 -14.08 -7.13
CA THR A 23 28.80 -14.47 -6.91
C THR A 23 29.62 -14.15 -8.15
N THR A 24 30.93 -13.98 -7.97
CA THR A 24 31.87 -13.76 -9.07
C THR A 24 32.83 -14.94 -9.14
N SER A 25 32.89 -15.57 -10.30
CA SER A 25 33.80 -16.67 -10.56
C SER A 25 35.25 -16.17 -10.69
N PRO A 26 36.25 -17.06 -10.56
CA PRO A 26 37.64 -16.69 -10.81
C PRO A 26 37.93 -16.20 -12.23
N SER A 27 37.08 -16.54 -13.22
CA SER A 27 37.18 -16.03 -14.60
C SER A 27 36.62 -14.62 -14.77
N GLY A 28 36.10 -14.02 -13.69
CA GLY A 28 35.49 -12.69 -13.66
C GLY A 28 34.03 -12.68 -14.12
N GLU A 29 33.39 -13.83 -14.27
CA GLU A 29 31.97 -13.95 -14.64
C GLU A 29 31.08 -13.81 -13.41
N VAL A 30 29.98 -13.07 -13.54
CA VAL A 30 28.99 -12.92 -12.48
C VAL A 30 27.84 -13.89 -12.69
N ILE A 31 27.52 -14.64 -11.65
CA ILE A 31 26.32 -15.47 -11.59
C ILE A 31 25.40 -14.83 -10.56
N ALA A 32 24.20 -14.46 -10.98
CA ALA A 32 23.22 -13.78 -10.15
C ALA A 32 21.86 -14.50 -10.18
N SER A 33 21.07 -14.28 -9.14
CA SER A 33 19.68 -14.69 -9.03
C SER A 33 18.94 -13.71 -8.13
N SER A 34 17.71 -13.38 -8.50
CA SER A 34 16.81 -12.55 -7.70
C SER A 34 15.58 -13.33 -7.27
N ALA A 35 14.95 -12.89 -6.18
CA ALA A 35 13.65 -13.36 -5.76
C ALA A 35 12.87 -12.23 -5.06
N ASP A 36 11.57 -12.22 -5.33
CA ASP A 36 10.63 -11.25 -4.80
C ASP A 36 9.76 -11.90 -3.71
N PHE A 37 9.65 -11.22 -2.59
CA PHE A 37 8.88 -11.66 -1.43
C PHE A 37 7.83 -10.61 -1.11
N GLN A 38 6.56 -11.01 -1.22
CA GLN A 38 5.45 -10.18 -0.79
C GLN A 38 5.46 -10.07 0.74
N VAL A 39 5.53 -8.85 1.25
CA VAL A 39 5.56 -8.52 2.67
C VAL A 39 4.26 -7.82 3.03
N GLU A 40 3.66 -8.19 4.15
CA GLU A 40 2.46 -7.54 4.63
C GLU A 40 2.68 -6.03 4.83
N SER A 41 1.77 -5.22 4.29
CA SER A 41 1.71 -3.77 4.46
C SER A 41 1.51 -3.38 5.92
N CYS A 42 2.60 -3.37 6.68
CA CYS A 42 2.60 -3.09 8.10
C CYS A 42 3.16 -1.71 8.38
N LEU A 43 2.62 -1.04 9.39
CA LEU A 43 3.05 0.31 9.76
C LEU A 43 4.03 0.26 10.93
N PRO A 44 5.09 1.10 10.92
CA PRO A 44 6.14 1.08 11.95
C PRO A 44 5.60 1.52 13.32
N ASN A 45 4.78 2.57 13.38
CA ASN A 45 4.16 3.00 14.63
C ASN A 45 2.97 2.10 14.99
N LYS A 46 3.08 1.32 16.06
CA LYS A 46 2.01 0.43 16.52
C LYS A 46 1.00 1.23 17.33
N VAL A 47 -0.23 1.33 16.84
CA VAL A 47 -1.33 2.04 17.51
C VAL A 47 -2.36 1.02 18.01
N ARG A 48 -2.75 1.12 19.28
CA ARG A 48 -3.82 0.33 19.88
C ARG A 48 -4.82 1.27 20.52
N LEU A 49 -6.08 1.05 20.20
CA LEU A 49 -7.21 1.79 20.74
C LEU A 49 -8.12 0.82 21.47
N SER A 50 -8.74 1.22 22.58
CA SER A 50 -9.72 0.39 23.27
C SER A 50 -10.67 1.20 24.14
N PHE A 51 -11.94 0.80 24.16
CA PHE A 51 -12.92 1.31 25.12
C PHE A 51 -12.94 0.47 26.40
N VAL A 52 -13.03 1.16 27.53
CA VAL A 52 -13.15 0.56 28.86
C VAL A 52 -14.23 1.32 29.65
N PRO A 53 -15.41 0.70 29.90
CA PRO A 53 -15.88 -0.59 29.38
C PRO A 53 -16.23 -0.57 27.88
N LYS A 54 -16.33 -1.76 27.25
CA LYS A 54 -16.73 -1.94 25.84
C LYS A 54 -18.25 -1.89 25.60
N GLU A 55 -19.03 -1.86 26.66
CA GLU A 55 -20.48 -1.71 26.62
C GLU A 55 -20.89 -0.71 27.71
N GLY A 56 -21.89 0.12 27.41
CA GLY A 56 -22.40 1.11 28.35
C GLY A 56 -23.81 1.56 28.00
N LEU A 57 -24.47 2.19 28.97
CA LEU A 57 -25.75 2.84 28.75
C LEU A 57 -25.55 4.13 27.95
N PRO A 58 -26.54 4.54 27.13
CA PRO A 58 -26.54 5.89 26.56
C PRO A 58 -26.34 6.95 27.66
N THR A 59 -25.64 8.03 27.33
CA THR A 59 -25.33 9.14 28.25
C THR A 59 -24.42 8.76 29.44
N SER A 60 -23.96 7.52 29.56
CA SER A 60 -22.96 7.12 30.57
C SER A 60 -21.54 7.46 30.10
N ASN A 61 -20.59 7.51 31.05
CA ASN A 61 -19.19 7.77 30.72
C ASN A 61 -18.44 6.47 30.45
N THR A 62 -17.54 6.49 29.46
CA THR A 62 -16.57 5.43 29.17
C THR A 62 -15.20 6.04 28.93
N ARG A 63 -14.15 5.22 29.00
CA ARG A 63 -12.78 5.66 28.73
C ARG A 63 -12.29 5.08 27.42
N LEU A 64 -11.77 5.94 26.56
CA LEU A 64 -11.04 5.56 25.35
C LEU A 64 -9.54 5.60 25.64
N GLN A 65 -8.91 4.44 25.67
CA GLN A 65 -7.48 4.29 25.91
C GLN A 65 -6.73 4.14 24.59
N LEU A 66 -5.68 4.93 24.43
CA LEU A 66 -4.81 4.96 23.27
C LEU A 66 -3.37 4.65 23.69
N HIS A 67 -2.78 3.65 23.04
CA HIS A 67 -1.40 3.24 23.24
C HIS A 67 -0.64 3.29 21.91
N THR A 68 0.46 4.03 21.86
CA THR A 68 1.29 4.19 20.66
C THR A 68 2.71 4.64 21.02
N SER A 69 3.51 5.03 20.03
CA SER A 69 4.85 5.55 20.28
C SER A 69 4.79 6.84 21.11
N PRO A 70 5.75 7.07 22.04
CA PRO A 70 5.82 8.28 22.83
C PRO A 70 5.74 9.55 21.99
N ARG A 71 5.07 10.58 22.52
CA ARG A 71 4.99 11.91 21.88
C ARG A 71 4.40 11.90 20.47
N SER A 72 3.63 10.87 20.11
CA SER A 72 2.87 10.85 18.85
C SER A 72 1.71 11.83 18.88
N LEU A 73 1.31 12.32 17.71
CA LEU A 73 0.06 13.05 17.51
C LEU A 73 -0.95 12.12 16.83
N CYS A 74 -2.13 11.96 17.40
CA CYS A 74 -3.11 10.99 16.92
C CYS A 74 -4.45 11.64 16.61
N ALA A 75 -4.99 11.33 15.44
CA ALA A 75 -6.36 11.66 15.07
C ALA A 75 -7.26 10.48 15.42
N LEU A 76 -8.30 10.74 16.20
CA LEU A 76 -9.30 9.79 16.65
C LEU A 76 -10.60 10.02 15.89
N ARG A 77 -11.25 8.94 15.47
CA ARG A 77 -12.64 9.03 15.02
C ARG A 77 -13.49 7.90 15.60
N ALA A 78 -14.76 8.19 15.84
CA ALA A 78 -15.78 7.19 16.14
C ALA A 78 -17.08 7.53 15.40
N VAL A 79 -17.62 6.57 14.67
CA VAL A 79 -18.83 6.70 13.85
C VAL A 79 -19.83 5.61 14.17
N ASP A 80 -21.10 5.84 13.87
CA ASP A 80 -22.14 4.82 13.99
C ASP A 80 -21.87 3.69 12.96
N LYS A 81 -22.13 2.44 13.35
CA LYS A 81 -22.00 1.29 12.44
C LYS A 81 -22.82 1.42 11.16
N SER A 82 -23.99 2.05 11.20
CA SER A 82 -24.84 2.29 10.03
C SER A 82 -24.13 3.14 8.96
N VAL A 83 -23.34 4.13 9.36
CA VAL A 83 -22.54 4.99 8.45
C VAL A 83 -21.45 4.16 7.76
N LEU A 84 -20.77 3.29 8.51
CA LEU A 84 -19.75 2.40 7.98
C LEU A 84 -20.31 1.43 6.94
N LEU A 85 -21.56 1.00 7.09
CA LEU A 85 -22.24 0.13 6.14
C LEU A 85 -22.62 0.83 4.83
N MET A 86 -22.69 2.17 4.81
CA MET A 86 -23.04 2.91 3.60
C MET A 86 -21.87 3.05 2.62
N LYS A 87 -20.63 3.18 3.12
CA LYS A 87 -19.41 3.33 2.31
C LYS A 87 -18.19 2.66 2.95
N PRO A 88 -18.13 1.32 2.97
CA PRO A 88 -17.00 0.60 3.55
C PRO A 88 -15.68 0.83 2.78
N GLU A 89 -15.74 1.17 1.51
CA GLU A 89 -14.57 1.46 0.65
C GLU A 89 -13.76 2.71 1.05
N ASP A 90 -14.37 3.65 1.79
CA ASP A 90 -13.69 4.87 2.25
C ASP A 90 -12.86 4.62 3.53
N GLU A 91 -12.84 3.40 4.05
CA GLU A 91 -12.09 3.05 5.25
C GLU A 91 -10.58 3.02 4.98
N LEU A 92 -9.86 3.84 5.76
CA LEU A 92 -8.41 3.85 5.72
C LEU A 92 -7.87 2.49 6.18
N SER A 93 -7.11 1.84 5.29
CA SER A 93 -6.40 0.60 5.57
C SER A 93 -4.89 0.82 5.40
N PRO A 94 -4.03 -0.05 5.96
CA PRO A 94 -2.60 0.01 5.68
C PRO A 94 -2.32 -0.06 4.17
N SER A 95 -3.01 -0.94 3.43
CA SER A 95 -2.93 -1.00 1.96
C SER A 95 -3.25 0.34 1.31
N SER A 96 -4.34 1.01 1.70
CA SER A 96 -4.71 2.32 1.16
C SER A 96 -3.59 3.36 1.36
N VAL A 97 -2.86 3.32 2.48
CA VAL A 97 -1.73 4.21 2.75
C VAL A 97 -0.53 3.87 1.86
N TYR A 98 -0.17 2.58 1.75
CA TYR A 98 0.90 2.14 0.85
C TYR A 98 0.57 2.44 -0.62
N ASP A 99 -0.71 2.44 -1.00
CA ASP A 99 -1.19 2.77 -2.34
C ASP A 99 -0.96 4.22 -2.75
N LEU A 100 -0.80 5.12 -1.77
CA LEU A 100 -0.45 6.53 -2.02
C LEU A 100 1.05 6.73 -2.28
N LEU A 101 1.89 5.72 -2.06
CA LEU A 101 3.32 5.84 -2.33
C LEU A 101 3.55 5.93 -3.85
N PRO A 102 4.25 6.96 -4.34
CA PRO A 102 4.41 7.20 -5.78
C PRO A 102 5.29 6.15 -6.46
N LEU A 103 6.15 5.48 -5.69
CA LEU A 103 7.09 4.48 -6.17
C LEU A 103 7.13 3.33 -5.16
N LYS A 104 6.40 2.26 -5.46
CA LYS A 104 6.41 1.02 -4.67
C LYS A 104 7.45 0.02 -5.16
N GLU A 105 7.80 0.14 -6.44
CA GLU A 105 8.59 -0.84 -7.16
C GLU A 105 9.33 -0.13 -8.29
N ILE A 106 10.60 -0.47 -8.46
CA ILE A 106 11.42 -0.03 -9.60
C ILE A 106 11.57 -1.24 -10.51
N GLN A 107 11.13 -1.17 -11.76
CA GLN A 107 11.33 -2.25 -12.72
C GLN A 107 12.11 -1.73 -13.90
N GLY A 108 13.28 -2.32 -14.15
CA GLY A 108 14.11 -1.93 -15.29
C GLY A 108 14.69 -0.52 -15.16
N TYR A 109 14.98 0.07 -16.31
CA TYR A 109 15.49 1.44 -16.44
C TYR A 109 14.47 2.40 -17.05
N SER A 110 13.19 2.07 -16.91
CA SER A 110 12.09 2.92 -17.33
C SER A 110 11.67 3.81 -16.17
N PHE A 111 11.79 5.13 -16.35
CA PHE A 111 11.29 6.10 -15.40
C PHE A 111 10.40 7.12 -16.11
N LYS A 112 9.09 7.06 -15.83
CA LYS A 112 8.06 7.83 -16.55
C LYS A 112 8.17 7.57 -18.05
N GLU A 113 8.44 8.61 -18.84
CA GLU A 113 8.59 8.55 -20.30
C GLU A 113 10.05 8.32 -20.74
N TYR A 114 10.99 8.24 -19.80
CA TYR A 114 12.40 8.08 -20.10
C TYR A 114 12.79 6.60 -20.05
N TYR A 115 13.37 6.13 -21.14
CA TYR A 115 14.07 4.86 -21.21
C TYR A 115 15.57 5.12 -21.05
N LEU A 116 16.14 4.70 -19.93
CA LEU A 116 17.52 5.01 -19.55
C LEU A 116 18.48 3.83 -19.79
N GLU A 117 18.07 2.85 -20.58
CA GLU A 117 18.97 1.79 -21.01
C GLU A 117 19.99 2.32 -22.02
N GLU A 118 21.23 1.91 -21.83
CA GLU A 118 22.34 2.24 -22.70
C GLU A 118 22.56 1.08 -23.67
N ASP A 119 22.95 1.40 -24.91
CA ASP A 119 23.28 0.37 -25.89
C ASP A 119 24.45 -0.48 -25.38
N ASN A 120 24.38 -1.79 -25.58
CA ASN A 120 25.50 -2.67 -25.27
C ASN A 120 26.63 -2.42 -26.27
N ILE A 121 27.68 -1.71 -25.84
CA ILE A 121 28.85 -1.37 -26.68
C ILE A 121 29.82 -2.57 -26.79
N ASN A 122 29.56 -3.68 -26.09
CA ASN A 122 30.45 -4.84 -26.17
C ASN A 122 30.44 -5.43 -27.59
N PRO A 123 31.60 -5.68 -28.19
CA PRO A 123 31.67 -6.27 -29.52
C PRO A 123 31.08 -7.68 -29.50
N CYS A 124 30.34 -8.04 -30.56
CA CYS A 124 29.88 -9.40 -30.74
C CYS A 124 31.07 -10.36 -30.91
N VAL A 125 30.89 -11.60 -30.46
CA VAL A 125 31.89 -12.66 -30.54
C VAL A 125 31.67 -13.47 -31.82
N SER A 126 32.74 -13.65 -32.59
CA SER A 126 32.73 -14.54 -33.76
C SER A 126 33.18 -15.93 -33.33
N LEU A 127 32.33 -16.93 -33.59
CA LEU A 127 32.61 -18.34 -33.31
C LEU A 127 32.54 -19.13 -34.62
N ASP A 128 33.52 -20.01 -34.82
CA ASP A 128 33.56 -20.87 -36.00
C ASP A 128 32.56 -22.02 -35.90
N ASN A 129 32.07 -22.47 -37.06
CA ASN A 129 31.24 -23.66 -37.15
C ASN A 129 32.05 -24.90 -36.75
N ILE A 130 31.49 -25.76 -35.91
CA ILE A 130 32.15 -26.98 -35.44
C ILE A 130 31.71 -28.17 -36.30
N LEU A 131 32.67 -28.91 -36.88
CA LEU A 131 32.40 -30.14 -37.61
C LEU A 131 32.62 -31.36 -36.69
N LEU A 132 31.54 -32.05 -36.32
CA LEU A 132 31.59 -33.24 -35.46
C LEU A 132 30.80 -34.37 -36.12
N ASN A 133 31.46 -35.50 -36.39
CA ASN A 133 30.85 -36.70 -36.99
C ASN A 133 30.08 -36.43 -38.30
N GLY A 134 30.53 -35.47 -39.12
CA GLY A 134 29.87 -35.11 -40.38
C GLY A 134 28.69 -34.13 -40.23
N PHE A 135 28.36 -33.71 -39.01
CA PHE A 135 27.38 -32.65 -38.75
C PHE A 135 28.10 -31.31 -38.55
N VAL A 136 27.51 -30.24 -39.09
CA VAL A 136 27.96 -28.85 -38.90
C VAL A 136 27.12 -28.23 -37.78
N TYR A 137 27.76 -27.84 -36.70
CA TYR A 137 27.15 -27.12 -35.59
C TYR A 137 27.44 -25.64 -35.76
N ILE A 138 26.38 -24.85 -35.90
CA ILE A 138 26.44 -23.40 -36.05
C ILE A 138 26.19 -22.79 -34.67
N PRO A 139 27.12 -21.98 -34.13
CA PRO A 139 26.91 -21.30 -32.87
C PRO A 139 25.83 -20.23 -33.06
N ILE A 140 24.79 -20.28 -32.22
CA ILE A 140 23.73 -19.29 -32.17
C ILE A 140 23.74 -18.64 -30.80
N SER A 141 23.46 -17.33 -30.72
CA SER A 141 23.14 -16.71 -29.43
C SER A 141 21.93 -17.46 -28.87
N PRO A 142 21.97 -17.94 -27.62
CA PRO A 142 20.79 -18.50 -26.99
C PRO A 142 19.73 -17.40 -26.86
N ASP A 143 18.67 -17.53 -27.65
CA ASP A 143 17.51 -16.65 -27.61
C ASP A 143 16.70 -16.94 -26.33
N GLY A 144 16.38 -15.88 -25.58
CA GLY A 144 15.53 -15.97 -24.39
C GLY A 144 16.22 -16.38 -23.08
N GLU A 145 17.51 -16.71 -23.09
CA GLU A 145 18.30 -16.83 -21.85
C GLU A 145 18.71 -15.43 -21.36
N GLY A 146 18.28 -15.07 -20.15
CA GLY A 146 18.71 -13.84 -19.48
C GLY A 146 20.11 -13.98 -18.88
N ASP A 147 20.80 -12.85 -18.69
CA ASP A 147 22.12 -12.80 -18.07
C ASP A 147 22.11 -12.11 -16.69
N ALA A 148 23.28 -11.99 -16.07
CA ALA A 148 23.38 -11.31 -14.77
C ALA A 148 23.03 -9.82 -14.88
N TYR A 149 23.27 -9.19 -16.03
CA TYR A 149 22.86 -7.81 -16.27
C TYR A 149 21.33 -7.67 -16.33
N ASP A 150 20.62 -8.59 -16.98
CA ASP A 150 19.15 -8.58 -17.03
C ASP A 150 18.54 -8.65 -15.64
N ILE A 151 19.08 -9.49 -14.75
CA ILE A 151 18.64 -9.61 -13.35
C ILE A 151 18.87 -8.29 -12.58
N LEU A 152 20.05 -7.67 -12.75
CA LEU A 152 20.37 -6.39 -12.12
C LEU A 152 19.48 -5.25 -12.64
N LYS A 153 19.23 -5.25 -13.94
CA LYS A 153 18.32 -4.31 -14.63
C LYS A 153 16.90 -4.48 -14.12
N GLU A 154 16.39 -5.70 -14.02
CA GLU A 154 15.04 -5.98 -13.50
C GLU A 154 14.84 -5.40 -12.10
N LEU A 155 15.88 -5.50 -11.25
CA LEU A 155 15.91 -4.89 -9.92
C LEU A 155 16.06 -3.36 -9.92
N GLY A 156 16.24 -2.73 -11.09
CA GLY A 156 16.41 -1.29 -11.25
C GLY A 156 17.80 -0.78 -10.88
N LEU A 157 18.81 -1.66 -10.85
CA LEU A 157 20.17 -1.33 -10.39
C LEU A 157 21.13 -1.13 -11.56
N LYS A 158 21.64 0.09 -11.73
CA LYS A 158 22.79 0.34 -12.61
C LYS A 158 24.09 -0.02 -11.90
N VAL A 159 24.79 -1.04 -12.41
CA VAL A 159 26.01 -1.58 -11.80
C VAL A 159 27.25 -1.23 -12.63
N PHE A 160 28.22 -0.57 -12.00
CA PHE A 160 29.55 -0.33 -12.57
C PHE A 160 30.49 -1.43 -12.10
N THR A 161 30.96 -2.26 -13.02
CA THR A 161 31.82 -3.40 -12.68
C THR A 161 32.83 -3.70 -13.78
N SER A 162 33.99 -4.22 -13.41
CA SER A 162 34.97 -4.80 -14.33
C SER A 162 34.70 -6.28 -14.63
N SER A 163 33.72 -6.88 -13.96
CA SER A 163 33.33 -8.27 -14.15
C SER A 163 32.38 -8.42 -15.35
N LYS A 164 32.33 -9.61 -15.92
CA LYS A 164 31.45 -9.95 -17.04
C LYS A 164 30.05 -10.22 -16.50
N ILE A 165 29.13 -9.30 -16.77
CA ILE A 165 27.70 -9.41 -16.41
C ILE A 165 26.80 -9.67 -17.62
N HIS A 166 27.26 -9.30 -18.82
CA HIS A 166 26.54 -9.55 -20.06
C HIS A 166 26.91 -10.91 -20.64
N LYS A 167 25.92 -11.58 -21.24
CA LYS A 167 26.20 -12.71 -22.12
C LYS A 167 26.92 -12.24 -23.39
N PRO A 168 27.80 -13.07 -23.97
CA PRO A 168 28.41 -12.76 -25.25
C PRO A 168 27.38 -12.89 -26.38
N GLU A 169 27.18 -11.80 -27.12
CA GLU A 169 26.36 -11.83 -28.34
C GLU A 169 27.14 -12.40 -29.51
N ILE A 170 26.61 -13.41 -30.20
CA ILE A 170 27.24 -13.99 -31.40
C ILE A 170 26.88 -13.14 -32.62
N CYS A 171 27.87 -12.79 -33.44
CA CYS A 171 27.64 -11.95 -34.61
C CYS A 171 26.69 -12.63 -35.61
N GLN A 172 25.45 -12.14 -35.72
CA GLN A 172 24.45 -12.63 -36.67
C GLN A 172 24.56 -11.91 -38.03
N HIS A 173 24.41 -12.66 -39.12
CA HIS A 173 24.39 -12.12 -40.48
C HIS A 173 22.97 -12.24 -41.05
N TYR A 174 22.11 -11.25 -40.80
CA TYR A 174 20.76 -11.24 -41.34
C TYR A 174 20.67 -10.40 -42.63
N PRO A 175 20.21 -10.97 -43.77
CA PRO A 175 19.76 -10.19 -44.91
C PRO A 175 18.40 -9.53 -44.56
N GLY A 176 18.40 -8.20 -44.51
CA GLY A 176 17.30 -7.42 -43.94
C GLY A 176 16.00 -7.44 -44.76
N HIS A 177 14.87 -7.65 -44.07
CA HIS A 177 13.55 -7.24 -44.54
C HIS A 177 12.81 -6.58 -43.36
N MET A 178 12.68 -5.25 -43.42
CA MET A 178 11.90 -4.43 -42.48
C MET A 178 10.45 -4.34 -42.96
N MET A 179 9.49 -4.43 -42.03
CA MET A 179 8.07 -4.16 -42.28
C MET A 179 7.58 -3.10 -41.29
N GLU A 180 7.22 -1.92 -41.80
CA GLU A 180 6.66 -0.79 -41.03
C GLU A 180 5.19 -1.05 -40.65
N ARG A 181 4.81 -0.67 -39.42
CA ARG A 181 3.41 -0.56 -38.98
C ARG A 181 3.12 0.89 -38.58
N SER A 182 2.16 1.50 -39.27
CA SER A 182 1.57 2.79 -38.90
C SER A 182 0.41 2.59 -37.90
N TYR A 183 0.42 3.34 -36.80
CA TYR A 183 -0.73 3.52 -35.92
C TYR A 183 -1.27 4.94 -36.10
N SER A 184 -2.57 5.07 -36.37
CA SER A 184 -3.29 6.35 -36.38
C SER A 184 -4.37 6.32 -35.30
N SER A 185 -4.34 7.29 -34.40
CA SER A 185 -5.34 7.52 -33.35
C SER A 185 -6.28 8.65 -33.76
N SER A 186 -7.55 8.57 -33.38
CA SER A 186 -8.45 9.72 -33.34
C SER A 186 -9.37 9.65 -32.12
N ILE A 187 -9.47 10.79 -31.42
CA ILE A 187 -10.31 11.04 -30.26
C ILE A 187 -11.52 11.86 -30.73
N ALA A 188 -12.72 11.54 -30.25
CA ALA A 188 -13.91 12.37 -30.44
C ALA A 188 -14.48 12.80 -29.08
N ALA A 189 -14.73 14.10 -28.94
CA ALA A 189 -15.38 14.74 -27.80
C ALA A 189 -16.89 14.91 -28.05
N LEU A 190 -17.70 14.82 -27.00
CA LEU A 190 -19.12 15.16 -26.99
C LEU A 190 -19.43 15.97 -25.72
N THR A 191 -20.30 16.97 -25.86
CA THR A 191 -20.77 17.91 -24.82
C THR A 191 -22.31 18.00 -24.80
N LEU A 192 -22.83 18.48 -23.65
CA LEU A 192 -24.14 19.11 -23.35
C LEU A 192 -25.28 18.16 -22.86
N LEU A 193 -26.22 18.46 -21.92
CA LEU A 193 -26.78 19.66 -21.24
C LEU A 193 -27.40 19.35 -19.83
N GLU A 194 -27.52 20.41 -19.01
CA GLU A 194 -28.49 20.88 -17.94
C GLU A 194 -29.52 19.92 -17.26
N ASP A 195 -29.86 20.07 -15.96
CA ASP A 195 -30.85 21.05 -15.43
C ASP A 195 -30.85 21.30 -13.88
N LEU A 196 -31.53 22.39 -13.47
CA LEU A 196 -31.52 23.11 -12.16
C LEU A 196 -32.63 22.75 -11.13
N ASP A 197 -32.22 22.66 -9.84
CA ASP A 197 -32.66 23.33 -8.57
C ASP A 197 -34.12 23.47 -7.99
N TYR A 198 -34.17 23.38 -6.63
CA TYR A 198 -34.92 24.18 -5.60
C TYR A 198 -36.14 23.68 -4.74
N GLU A 199 -36.24 24.32 -3.55
CA GLU A 199 -36.76 24.11 -2.16
C GLU A 199 -38.29 24.00 -1.80
N ILE A 200 -38.70 23.29 -0.70
CA ILE A 200 -39.08 23.62 0.73
C ILE A 200 -40.52 24.13 1.05
N THR A 201 -41.16 23.54 2.09
CA THR A 201 -41.86 24.13 3.30
C THR A 201 -42.68 23.01 4.02
N GLU A 202 -42.58 22.67 5.31
CA GLU A 202 -42.75 23.28 6.66
C GLU A 202 -44.19 23.21 7.25
N HIS A 203 -44.36 22.61 8.46
CA HIS A 203 -45.28 23.05 9.55
C HIS A 203 -45.11 22.25 10.88
N MET A 204 -45.29 22.96 12.01
CA MET A 204 -45.10 22.58 13.44
C MET A 204 -46.40 22.08 14.13
N VAL A 205 -46.46 21.49 15.35
CA VAL A 205 -46.43 22.14 16.71
C VAL A 205 -46.60 21.11 17.89
N ALA A 206 -45.91 21.38 19.02
CA ALA A 206 -46.09 21.12 20.49
C ALA A 206 -46.50 19.73 21.06
N GLY A 207 -46.11 19.27 22.27
CA GLY A 207 -45.37 19.82 23.43
C GLY A 207 -45.32 18.76 24.56
N ASN A 208 -44.29 18.83 25.43
CA ASN A 208 -43.73 17.73 26.27
C ASN A 208 -44.44 17.40 27.61
N PRO A 209 -44.12 16.23 28.20
CA PRO A 209 -43.72 16.10 29.60
C PRO A 209 -42.20 15.91 29.74
N VAL A 210 -41.61 16.31 30.88
CA VAL A 210 -40.16 16.14 31.13
C VAL A 210 -39.87 14.67 31.48
N GLU A 211 -39.54 13.92 30.44
CA GLU A 211 -38.66 12.75 30.50
C GLU A 211 -37.26 13.21 30.06
N THR A 212 -36.19 12.51 30.45
CA THR A 212 -34.88 12.66 29.79
C THR A 212 -34.98 12.06 28.40
N VAL A 213 -35.67 12.77 27.51
CA VAL A 213 -35.84 12.43 26.10
C VAL A 213 -34.47 12.48 25.46
N ARG A 214 -34.04 11.35 24.90
CA ARG A 214 -32.84 11.21 24.07
C ARG A 214 -32.90 12.21 22.92
N LYS A 215 -31.90 13.08 22.78
CA LYS A 215 -31.90 14.18 21.78
C LYS A 215 -30.70 14.15 20.87
N TYR A 216 -29.60 13.49 21.29
CA TYR A 216 -28.34 13.55 20.57
C TYR A 216 -28.08 12.24 19.80
N PHE A 217 -28.42 12.24 18.51
CA PHE A 217 -28.23 11.13 17.58
C PHE A 217 -27.24 11.49 16.46
N PRO A 218 -25.95 11.68 16.76
CA PRO A 218 -24.98 12.02 15.72
C PRO A 218 -24.66 10.79 14.86
N GLU A 219 -24.24 11.01 13.62
CA GLU A 219 -23.62 9.98 12.78
C GLU A 219 -22.13 9.79 13.13
N THR A 220 -21.48 10.86 13.59
CA THR A 220 -20.07 10.88 14.05
C THR A 220 -20.01 11.35 15.50
N TRP A 221 -19.41 10.55 16.37
CA TRP A 221 -19.30 10.82 17.81
C TRP A 221 -17.97 11.47 18.20
N ILE A 222 -16.84 10.85 17.81
CA ILE A 222 -15.50 11.34 18.15
C ILE A 222 -14.84 11.84 16.87
N TRP A 223 -14.24 13.03 16.94
CA TRP A 223 -13.45 13.62 15.86
C TRP A 223 -12.40 14.57 16.44
N ASP A 224 -11.36 13.99 17.06
CA ASP A 224 -10.42 14.73 17.89
C ASP A 224 -8.98 14.45 17.53
N ILE A 225 -8.10 15.39 17.88
CA ILE A 225 -6.65 15.21 17.79
C ILE A 225 -6.07 15.24 19.20
N VAL A 226 -5.31 14.21 19.55
CA VAL A 226 -4.67 14.08 20.86
C VAL A 226 -3.17 13.88 20.75
N SER A 227 -2.44 14.56 21.64
CA SER A 227 -1.01 14.34 21.84
C SER A 227 -0.78 13.26 22.89
N VAL A 228 0.10 12.31 22.58
CA VAL A 228 0.41 11.18 23.45
C VAL A 228 1.57 11.54 24.37
N ASN A 229 1.52 11.07 25.61
CA ASN A 229 2.55 11.37 26.60
C ASN A 229 3.90 10.68 26.29
N SER A 230 4.91 10.92 27.14
CA SER A 230 6.24 10.31 27.02
C SER A 230 6.27 8.80 27.23
N GLU A 231 5.21 8.22 27.81
CA GLU A 231 5.07 6.77 28.02
C GLU A 231 4.35 6.08 26.86
N GLY A 232 3.82 6.83 25.90
CA GLY A 232 3.05 6.28 24.79
C GLY A 232 1.56 6.08 25.09
N ASN A 233 1.03 6.69 26.16
CA ASN A 233 -0.35 6.51 26.60
C ASN A 233 -1.15 7.82 26.51
N ALA A 234 -2.43 7.72 26.15
CA ALA A 234 -3.41 8.79 26.28
C ALA A 234 -4.78 8.18 26.64
N ASP A 235 -5.39 8.70 27.70
CA ASP A 235 -6.71 8.28 28.16
C ASP A 235 -7.69 9.45 27.97
N LEU A 236 -8.81 9.20 27.30
CA LEU A 236 -9.88 10.17 27.12
C LEU A 236 -11.14 9.65 27.80
N ASP A 237 -11.63 10.38 28.79
CA ASP A 237 -12.95 10.14 29.34
C ASP A 237 -14.01 10.80 28.44
N VAL A 238 -14.90 9.99 27.87
CA VAL A 238 -15.90 10.41 26.88
C VAL A 238 -17.30 9.95 27.30
N THR A 239 -18.32 10.74 26.97
CA THR A 239 -19.72 10.39 27.24
C THR A 239 -20.34 9.71 26.03
N ILE A 240 -20.94 8.55 26.25
CA ILE A 240 -21.61 7.75 25.21
C ILE A 240 -22.83 8.52 24.69
N PRO A 241 -23.02 8.67 23.36
CA PRO A 241 -24.20 9.36 22.81
C PRO A 241 -25.51 8.65 23.14
N ASP A 242 -26.63 9.32 22.86
CA ASP A 242 -27.96 8.77 23.16
C ASP A 242 -28.38 7.65 22.18
N THR A 243 -27.69 7.53 21.04
CA THR A 243 -27.93 6.49 20.03
C THR A 243 -27.61 5.11 20.58
N ILE A 244 -28.62 4.22 20.55
CA ILE A 244 -28.46 2.80 20.90
C ILE A 244 -27.94 2.08 19.66
N THR A 245 -26.62 1.98 19.56
CA THR A 245 -25.92 1.47 18.38
C THR A 245 -24.61 0.81 18.79
N GLU A 246 -23.90 0.28 17.80
CA GLU A 246 -22.49 -0.06 17.94
C GLU A 246 -21.65 1.05 17.32
N TRP A 247 -20.88 1.75 18.15
CA TRP A 247 -19.92 2.76 17.70
C TRP A 247 -18.65 2.08 17.24
N LYS A 248 -18.18 2.41 16.04
CA LYS A 248 -16.92 1.94 15.46
C LYS A 248 -15.90 3.06 15.54
N ALA A 249 -14.79 2.81 16.23
CA ALA A 249 -13.73 3.79 16.43
C ALA A 249 -12.38 3.28 15.92
N ASN A 250 -11.60 4.16 15.32
CA ASN A 250 -10.20 3.91 14.99
C ASN A 250 -9.39 5.20 15.12
N ALA A 251 -8.07 5.07 14.99
CA ALA A 251 -7.14 6.17 15.12
C ALA A 251 -5.95 5.99 14.18
N PHE A 252 -5.41 7.08 13.67
CA PHE A 252 -4.07 7.09 13.10
C PHE A 252 -3.17 8.05 13.87
N CYS A 253 -1.89 7.72 13.95
CA CYS A 253 -0.90 8.46 14.72
C CYS A 253 0.35 8.74 13.89
N THR A 254 0.95 9.90 14.10
CA THR A 254 2.24 10.29 13.52
C THR A 254 3.26 10.54 14.63
N SER A 255 4.46 10.00 14.45
CA SER A 255 5.61 10.23 15.31
C SER A 255 6.80 10.62 14.45
N ALA A 256 7.62 11.54 14.95
CA ALA A 256 8.89 11.90 14.29
C ALA A 256 9.89 10.73 14.29
N ASP A 257 9.84 9.88 15.34
CA ASP A 257 10.83 8.80 15.53
C ASP A 257 10.38 7.50 14.85
N THR A 258 9.08 7.16 14.91
CA THR A 258 8.54 5.88 14.42
C THR A 258 7.63 6.02 13.20
N GLY A 259 7.36 7.23 12.72
CA GLY A 259 6.56 7.47 11.53
C GLY A 259 5.05 7.31 11.75
N PHE A 260 4.37 6.82 10.72
CA PHE A 260 2.91 6.69 10.68
C PHE A 260 2.43 5.35 11.27
N GLY A 261 1.26 5.37 11.90
CA GLY A 261 0.61 4.21 12.50
C GLY A 261 -0.90 4.29 12.40
N LEU A 262 -1.57 3.15 12.28
CA LEU A 262 -3.02 3.03 12.20
C LEU A 262 -3.49 1.97 13.18
N SER A 263 -4.54 2.26 13.93
CA SER A 263 -5.15 1.31 14.86
C SER A 263 -6.14 0.41 14.11
N PRO A 264 -6.31 -0.84 14.56
CA PRO A 264 -7.51 -1.60 14.21
C PRO A 264 -8.77 -0.85 14.64
N THR A 265 -9.88 -1.12 13.95
CA THR A 265 -11.20 -0.62 14.36
C THR A 265 -11.68 -1.37 15.59
N VAL A 266 -12.02 -0.63 16.64
CA VAL A 266 -12.62 -1.13 17.87
C VAL A 266 -14.07 -0.72 17.98
N SER A 267 -14.80 -1.37 18.88
CA SER A 267 -16.24 -1.19 19.00
C SER A 267 -16.66 -0.93 20.44
N LEU A 268 -17.62 -0.03 20.59
CA LEU A 268 -18.35 0.22 21.83
C LEU A 268 -19.83 -0.02 21.57
N ARG A 269 -20.46 -0.85 22.39
CA ARG A 269 -21.90 -1.09 22.31
C ARG A 269 -22.65 -0.16 23.26
N ALA A 270 -23.42 0.77 22.70
CA ALA A 270 -24.40 1.54 23.45
C ALA A 270 -25.70 0.71 23.50
N PHE A 271 -26.04 0.16 24.65
CA PHE A 271 -27.17 -0.75 24.80
C PHE A 271 -28.11 -0.27 25.90
N GLN A 272 -29.41 -0.36 25.65
CA GLN A 272 -30.45 -0.17 26.65
C GLN A 272 -31.44 -1.35 26.56
N PRO A 273 -31.74 -2.06 27.66
CA PRO A 273 -32.59 -3.25 27.62
C PRO A 273 -34.03 -3.02 27.14
N PHE A 274 -34.54 -1.79 27.28
CA PHE A 274 -35.88 -1.39 26.85
C PHE A 274 -35.79 -0.06 26.11
N PHE A 275 -36.20 -0.03 24.85
CA PHE A 275 -36.22 1.18 24.02
C PHE A 275 -37.33 1.12 22.96
N VAL A 276 -37.66 2.28 22.41
CA VAL A 276 -38.59 2.45 21.28
C VAL A 276 -37.78 2.89 20.06
N GLU A 277 -38.02 2.24 18.92
CA GLU A 277 -37.46 2.58 17.61
C GLU A 277 -38.58 3.15 16.74
N LEU A 278 -38.31 4.30 16.09
CA LEU A 278 -39.26 4.92 15.17
C LEU A 278 -38.95 4.39 13.78
N THR A 279 -39.84 3.55 13.25
CA THR A 279 -39.82 3.06 11.86
C THR A 279 -40.37 4.08 10.87
#